data_AF-K7FDC5-F1
#
_entry.id   AF-K7FDC5-F1
#
_cell.length_a   1.000
_cell.length_b   1.000
_cell.length_c   1.000
_cell.angle_alpha   90.00
_cell.angle_beta   90.00
_cell.angle_gamma   90.00
#
_symmetry.space_group_name_H-M   'P 1'
#
loop_
_entity.id
_entity.type
_entity.pdbx_description
1 polymer ?
#
loop_
_entity_poly.entity_id
_entity_poly.type
_entity_poly.pdbx_seq_one_letter_code
_entity_poly.pdbx_strand_id
1 'polypeptide(L)'
;MAIDSPYTGIVNYRQVALSYAEDFQEMGGTVLTDFEASGMEMAKESPPESEDGMKYPVVVRNSKGEEIRCQHIVTCAGLYSDRLSEISGCSREPRIVPFRGDYLVLKPEKCYMVKGNIYPVPDPRFPFLGVHFTPRMDGSVWLGPNAVLAFKREGYKLYDFSARDFLDAVAYSGLWNLVLRNISYGVSEMYRACFLSAQVKQLQKFIPEVTISDVLRGPAGVRAQALDRDGNLVDDFVFDGGTGDIGSRVLHVRNAPSPAATSSLAIAKMVADEVERRFGL
;
A
#
# COMPACT_ATOMS: atom_id res chain seq x y z
N MET A 1 10.88 20.90 23.23
CA MET A 1 9.76 20.22 23.92
C MET A 1 9.41 19.00 23.09
N ALA A 2 9.20 17.85 23.73
CA ALA A 2 8.78 16.61 23.07
C ALA A 2 7.53 16.06 23.79
N ILE A 3 6.73 15.27 23.08
CA ILE A 3 5.58 14.56 23.64
C ILE A 3 5.96 13.09 23.73
N ASP A 4 5.83 12.51 24.91
CA ASP A 4 6.00 11.08 25.10
C ASP A 4 4.69 10.34 24.75
N SER A 5 4.82 9.27 23.98
CA SER A 5 3.70 8.42 23.56
C SER A 5 4.01 6.97 23.97
N PRO A 6 3.74 6.61 25.23
CA PRO A 6 4.25 5.37 25.84
C PRO A 6 3.67 4.09 25.23
N TYR A 7 2.56 4.21 24.48
CA TYR A 7 1.88 3.07 23.86
C TYR A 7 2.28 2.84 22.39
N THR A 8 3.15 3.67 21.83
CA THR A 8 3.62 3.49 20.44
C THR A 8 4.57 2.31 20.36
N GLY A 9 4.13 1.23 19.71
CA GLY A 9 4.90 0.00 19.53
C GLY A 9 5.55 -0.17 18.16
N ILE A 10 6.21 -1.31 18.00
CA ILE A 10 6.77 -1.80 16.74
C ILE A 10 6.35 -3.26 16.56
N VAL A 11 6.21 -3.72 15.31
CA VAL A 11 5.76 -5.09 15.02
C VAL A 11 6.37 -5.58 13.71
N ASN A 12 6.58 -6.90 13.62
CA ASN A 12 6.94 -7.54 12.37
C ASN A 12 5.68 -7.84 11.54
N TYR A 13 5.29 -6.92 10.66
CA TYR A 13 4.09 -7.09 9.83
C TYR A 13 4.15 -8.28 8.86
N ARG A 14 5.34 -8.79 8.50
CA ARG A 14 5.44 -10.06 7.76
C ARG A 14 4.90 -11.22 8.61
N GLN A 15 5.29 -11.27 9.88
CA GLN A 15 4.81 -12.31 10.79
C GLN A 15 3.31 -12.17 11.05
N VAL A 16 2.81 -10.95 11.20
CA VAL A 16 1.37 -10.69 11.35
C VAL A 16 0.59 -11.22 10.13
N ALA A 17 1.04 -10.90 8.92
CA ALA A 17 0.37 -11.36 7.70
C ALA A 17 0.39 -12.89 7.55
N LEU A 18 1.51 -13.54 7.91
CA LEU A 18 1.60 -15.00 7.90
C LEU A 18 0.68 -15.63 8.94
N SER A 19 0.60 -15.06 10.15
CA SER A 19 -0.32 -15.51 11.19
C SER A 19 -1.78 -15.42 10.72
N TYR A 20 -2.17 -14.33 10.05
CA TYR A 20 -3.53 -14.23 9.50
C TYR A 20 -3.81 -15.27 8.41
N ALA A 21 -2.79 -15.62 7.60
CA ALA A 21 -2.93 -16.67 6.60
C ALA A 21 -3.09 -18.04 7.26
N GLU A 22 -2.31 -18.34 8.29
CA GLU A 22 -2.42 -19.56 9.10
C GLU A 22 -3.81 -19.67 9.74
N ASP A 23 -4.27 -18.63 10.46
CA ASP A 23 -5.60 -18.57 11.07
C ASP A 23 -6.70 -18.82 10.03
N PHE A 24 -6.59 -18.20 8.84
CA PHE A 24 -7.54 -18.39 7.74
C PHE A 24 -7.58 -19.82 7.23
N GLN A 25 -6.41 -20.48 7.11
CA GLN A 25 -6.31 -21.87 6.67
C GLN A 25 -6.84 -22.85 7.72
N GLU A 26 -6.60 -22.60 9.01
CA GLU A 26 -7.16 -23.40 10.11
C GLU A 26 -8.69 -23.37 10.15
N MET A 27 -9.28 -22.25 9.72
CA MET A 27 -10.74 -22.11 9.54
C MET A 27 -11.27 -22.74 8.23
N GLY A 28 -10.43 -23.45 7.47
CA GLY A 28 -10.81 -24.13 6.22
C GLY A 28 -10.68 -23.27 4.97
N GLY A 29 -10.08 -22.08 5.07
CA GLY A 29 -9.75 -21.24 3.93
C GLY A 29 -8.57 -21.79 3.11
N THR A 30 -8.47 -21.36 1.86
CA THR A 30 -7.35 -21.73 0.96
C THR A 30 -6.57 -20.50 0.56
N VAL A 31 -5.25 -20.52 0.77
CA VAL A 31 -4.32 -19.48 0.29
C VAL A 31 -3.62 -19.97 -0.96
N LEU A 32 -3.79 -19.26 -2.07
CA LEU A 32 -3.12 -19.55 -3.33
C LEU A 32 -2.14 -18.41 -3.64
N THR A 33 -0.85 -18.74 -3.69
CA THR A 33 0.19 -17.84 -4.20
C THR A 33 0.41 -18.09 -5.69
N ASP A 34 1.16 -17.21 -6.36
CA ASP A 34 1.49 -17.33 -7.79
C ASP A 34 0.27 -17.35 -8.74
N PHE A 35 -0.88 -16.88 -8.22
CA PHE A 35 -2.14 -16.69 -8.94
C PHE A 35 -2.41 -15.20 -9.12
N GLU A 36 -1.88 -14.61 -10.20
CA GLU A 36 -2.12 -13.21 -10.55
C GLU A 36 -3.48 -13.08 -11.24
N ALA A 37 -4.51 -12.63 -10.52
CA ALA A 37 -5.84 -12.40 -11.08
C ALA A 37 -5.79 -11.36 -12.22
N SER A 38 -6.14 -11.78 -13.43
CA SER A 38 -6.07 -10.98 -14.66
C SER A 38 -7.43 -10.83 -15.35
N GLY A 39 -8.43 -11.62 -14.97
CA GLY A 39 -9.78 -11.56 -15.49
C GLY A 39 -10.83 -11.88 -14.44
N MET A 40 -11.98 -11.21 -14.51
CA MET A 40 -13.17 -11.46 -13.70
C MET A 40 -14.38 -11.37 -14.61
N GLU A 41 -15.15 -12.45 -14.74
CA GLU A 41 -16.34 -12.49 -15.59
C GLU A 41 -17.43 -13.37 -15.00
N MET A 42 -18.66 -13.16 -15.44
CA MET A 42 -19.75 -14.10 -15.17
C MET A 42 -19.56 -15.37 -16.00
N ALA A 43 -19.71 -16.54 -15.39
CA ALA A 43 -19.70 -17.80 -16.10
C ALA A 43 -20.87 -17.85 -17.09
N LYS A 44 -20.60 -18.33 -18.31
CA LYS A 44 -21.62 -18.50 -19.36
C LYS A 44 -22.32 -19.85 -19.28
N GLU A 45 -21.64 -20.85 -18.72
CA GLU A 45 -22.10 -22.23 -18.62
C GLU A 45 -21.77 -22.81 -17.23
N SER A 46 -22.68 -23.67 -16.74
CA SER A 46 -22.44 -24.45 -15.52
C SER A 46 -21.21 -25.36 -15.70
N PRO A 47 -20.48 -25.68 -14.62
CA PRO A 47 -19.44 -26.70 -14.69
C PRO A 47 -20.00 -28.00 -15.31
N PRO A 48 -19.23 -28.73 -16.14
CA PRO A 48 -19.70 -29.95 -16.80
C PRO A 48 -20.24 -31.02 -15.83
N GLU A 49 -19.85 -30.93 -14.56
CA GLU A 49 -20.12 -31.91 -13.51
C GLU A 49 -21.16 -31.46 -12.46
N SER A 50 -21.83 -30.31 -12.62
CA SER A 50 -22.80 -29.82 -11.61
C SER A 50 -24.26 -30.06 -12.00
N GLU A 51 -25.00 -30.83 -11.20
CA GLU A 51 -26.45 -31.04 -11.38
C GLU A 51 -27.31 -29.87 -10.83
N ASP A 52 -26.79 -29.09 -9.87
CA ASP A 52 -27.53 -28.03 -9.13
C ASP A 52 -27.53 -26.63 -9.78
N GLY A 53 -27.21 -26.53 -11.07
CA GLY A 53 -27.05 -25.23 -11.75
C GLY A 53 -25.79 -24.46 -11.28
N MET A 54 -25.69 -23.19 -11.65
CA MET A 54 -24.45 -22.40 -11.52
C MET A 54 -24.26 -21.84 -10.09
N LYS A 55 -23.89 -22.69 -9.13
CA LYS A 55 -23.65 -22.33 -7.70
C LYS A 55 -22.54 -21.28 -7.50
N TYR A 56 -21.57 -21.22 -8.40
CA TYR A 56 -20.43 -20.29 -8.38
C TYR A 56 -20.35 -19.54 -9.71
N PRO A 57 -21.16 -18.48 -9.88
CA PRO A 57 -21.36 -17.85 -11.17
C PRO A 57 -20.27 -16.85 -11.57
N VAL A 58 -19.29 -16.57 -10.69
CA VAL A 58 -18.18 -15.67 -11.02
C VAL A 58 -16.93 -16.50 -11.29
N VAL A 59 -16.24 -16.21 -12.39
CA VAL A 59 -14.97 -16.83 -12.77
C VAL A 59 -13.86 -15.80 -12.61
N VAL A 60 -12.84 -16.14 -11.85
CA VAL A 60 -11.58 -15.41 -11.77
C VAL A 60 -10.52 -16.20 -12.52
N ARG A 61 -9.88 -15.57 -13.50
CA ARG A 61 -8.80 -16.18 -14.30
C ARG A 61 -7.47 -15.54 -13.94
N ASN A 62 -6.40 -16.33 -13.92
CA ASN A 62 -5.05 -15.80 -13.79
C ASN A 62 -4.34 -15.58 -15.13
N SER A 63 -3.14 -15.00 -15.08
CA SER A 63 -2.30 -14.76 -16.28
C SER A 63 -1.85 -16.02 -17.03
N LYS A 64 -1.98 -17.21 -16.43
CA LYS A 64 -1.61 -18.52 -17.01
C LYS A 64 -2.83 -19.29 -17.56
N GLY A 65 -4.04 -18.77 -17.38
CA GLY A 65 -5.28 -19.41 -17.82
C GLY A 65 -5.93 -20.35 -16.79
N GLU A 66 -5.42 -20.41 -15.56
CA GLU A 66 -6.06 -21.15 -14.46
C GLU A 66 -7.29 -20.38 -13.97
N GLU A 67 -8.33 -21.10 -13.59
CA GLU A 67 -9.63 -20.53 -13.22
C GLU A 67 -10.08 -20.96 -11.82
N ILE A 68 -10.66 -20.01 -11.09
CA ILE A 68 -11.33 -20.22 -9.82
C ILE A 68 -12.76 -19.71 -9.96
N ARG A 69 -13.73 -20.48 -9.46
CA ARG A 69 -15.13 -20.06 -9.43
C ARG A 69 -15.56 -19.69 -8.01
N CYS A 70 -16.31 -18.60 -7.88
CA CYS A 70 -16.85 -18.14 -6.60
C CYS A 70 -18.24 -17.50 -6.76
N GLN A 71 -18.87 -17.17 -5.63
CA GLN A 71 -20.13 -16.40 -5.60
C GLN A 71 -19.90 -14.90 -5.55
N HIS A 72 -18.88 -14.50 -4.78
CA HIS A 72 -18.53 -13.13 -4.47
C HIS A 72 -17.01 -12.95 -4.50
N ILE A 73 -16.56 -11.72 -4.75
CA ILE A 73 -15.15 -11.33 -4.74
C ILE A 73 -14.98 -10.13 -3.82
N VAL A 74 -13.96 -10.18 -2.98
CA VAL A 74 -13.46 -9.02 -2.25
C VAL A 74 -12.02 -8.78 -2.69
N THR A 75 -11.68 -7.57 -3.12
CA THR A 75 -10.32 -7.26 -3.55
C THR A 75 -9.64 -6.26 -2.62
N CYS A 76 -8.43 -6.60 -2.17
CA CYS A 76 -7.57 -5.75 -1.32
C CYS A 76 -6.19 -5.57 -1.98
N ALA A 77 -6.16 -5.14 -3.25
CA ALA A 77 -4.97 -5.25 -4.10
C ALA A 77 -3.92 -4.11 -3.96
N GLY A 78 -4.06 -3.25 -2.94
CA GLY A 78 -3.09 -2.20 -2.62
C GLY A 78 -2.64 -1.38 -3.83
N LEU A 79 -1.38 -1.54 -4.24
CA LEU A 79 -0.78 -0.85 -5.39
C LEU A 79 -1.46 -1.10 -6.73
N TYR A 80 -2.33 -2.09 -6.85
CA TYR A 80 -3.08 -2.41 -8.08
C TYR A 80 -4.59 -2.31 -7.90
N SER A 81 -5.06 -1.71 -6.81
CA SER A 81 -6.49 -1.61 -6.55
C SER A 81 -7.21 -0.99 -7.75
N ASP A 82 -6.77 0.18 -8.23
CA ASP A 82 -7.29 0.89 -9.41
C ASP A 82 -7.45 0.03 -10.68
N ARG A 83 -6.41 -0.74 -11.03
CA ARG A 83 -6.41 -1.62 -12.20
C ARG A 83 -7.31 -2.84 -12.02
N LEU A 84 -7.33 -3.43 -10.84
CA LEU A 84 -8.12 -4.63 -10.58
C LEU A 84 -9.62 -4.35 -10.66
N SER A 85 -10.06 -3.13 -10.36
CA SER A 85 -11.47 -2.77 -10.54
C SER A 85 -11.86 -2.53 -11.99
N GLU A 86 -10.94 -2.08 -12.86
CA GLU A 86 -11.28 -1.94 -14.28
C GLU A 86 -11.63 -3.28 -14.90
N ILE A 87 -11.00 -4.35 -14.42
CA ILE A 87 -11.28 -5.72 -14.87
C ILE A 87 -12.76 -6.08 -14.65
N SER A 88 -13.39 -5.56 -13.58
CA SER A 88 -14.83 -5.74 -13.30
C SER A 88 -15.72 -4.61 -13.85
N GLY A 89 -15.15 -3.70 -14.65
CA GLY A 89 -15.87 -2.58 -15.27
C GLY A 89 -16.09 -1.36 -14.37
N CYS A 90 -15.41 -1.25 -13.22
CA CYS A 90 -15.41 -0.01 -12.43
C CYS A 90 -14.62 1.11 -13.11
N SER A 91 -14.85 2.34 -12.64
CA SER A 91 -13.97 3.48 -12.87
C SER A 91 -12.55 3.22 -12.33
N ARG A 92 -11.56 3.84 -12.96
CA ARG A 92 -10.18 3.94 -12.43
C ARG A 92 -10.04 4.89 -11.26
N GLU A 93 -11.06 5.70 -10.99
CA GLU A 93 -11.04 6.66 -9.90
C GLU A 93 -11.31 5.95 -8.55
N PRO A 94 -10.65 6.36 -7.45
CA PRO A 94 -9.43 7.17 -7.44
C PRO A 94 -8.24 6.39 -8.02
N ARG A 95 -7.33 7.09 -8.71
CA ARG A 95 -6.15 6.47 -9.31
C ARG A 95 -5.08 6.22 -8.26
N ILE A 96 -4.34 5.12 -8.36
CA ILE A 96 -3.20 4.85 -7.48
C ILE A 96 -1.91 5.43 -8.08
N VAL A 97 -1.28 6.31 -7.31
CA VAL A 97 0.04 6.86 -7.59
C VAL A 97 1.05 6.26 -6.60
N PRO A 98 2.12 5.58 -7.09
CA PRO A 98 3.08 4.94 -6.21
C PRO A 98 4.11 5.95 -5.67
N PHE A 99 4.19 6.08 -4.34
CA PHE A 99 5.23 6.86 -3.67
C PHE A 99 6.21 5.93 -2.95
N ARG A 100 7.45 5.90 -3.43
CA ARG A 100 8.53 5.15 -2.78
C ARG A 100 9.07 5.92 -1.58
N GLY A 101 9.29 5.19 -0.50
CA GLY A 101 10.01 5.66 0.67
C GLY A 101 11.25 4.81 0.90
N ASP A 102 12.42 5.41 0.73
CA ASP A 102 13.72 4.83 1.01
C ASP A 102 14.08 5.02 2.48
N TYR A 103 14.55 3.94 3.11
CA TYR A 103 15.08 3.97 4.46
C TYR A 103 16.61 3.96 4.44
N LEU A 104 17.21 4.56 5.46
CA LEU A 104 18.57 4.24 5.89
C LEU A 104 18.50 3.30 7.10
N VAL A 105 19.62 2.67 7.43
CA VAL A 105 19.77 1.86 8.63
C VAL A 105 20.98 2.38 9.39
N LEU A 106 20.86 2.57 10.70
CA LEU A 106 22.03 2.86 11.54
C LEU A 106 22.95 1.64 11.60
N LYS A 107 24.25 1.88 11.57
CA LYS A 107 25.23 0.84 11.84
C LYS A 107 25.01 0.25 13.25
N PRO A 108 25.22 -1.06 13.45
CA PRO A 108 24.96 -1.72 14.74
C PRO A 108 25.61 -1.02 15.94
N GLU A 109 26.86 -0.56 15.79
CA GLU A 109 27.62 0.14 16.83
C GLU A 109 27.08 1.54 17.18
N LYS A 110 26.09 2.04 16.43
CA LYS A 110 25.44 3.36 16.63
C LYS A 110 23.98 3.25 17.06
N CYS A 111 23.39 2.06 17.05
CA CYS A 111 21.99 1.86 17.43
C CYS A 111 21.68 2.33 18.87
N TYR A 112 22.68 2.39 19.77
CA TYR A 112 22.52 2.90 21.15
C TYR A 112 21.99 4.34 21.23
N MET A 113 22.13 5.12 20.16
CA MET A 113 21.64 6.50 20.06
C MET A 113 20.11 6.59 20.09
N VAL A 114 19.41 5.50 19.74
CA VAL A 114 17.94 5.46 19.60
C VAL A 114 17.39 4.37 20.49
N LYS A 115 16.73 4.77 21.58
CA LYS A 115 16.11 3.83 22.54
C LYS A 115 14.60 3.66 22.35
N GLY A 116 14.02 4.39 21.40
CA GLY A 116 12.60 4.42 21.14
C GLY A 116 12.29 5.08 19.81
N ASN A 117 11.02 5.05 19.47
CA ASN A 117 10.47 5.69 18.28
C ASN A 117 10.63 7.22 18.35
N ILE A 118 11.23 7.85 17.33
CA ILE A 118 11.37 9.31 17.24
C ILE A 118 10.72 9.81 15.96
N TYR A 119 9.82 10.79 16.10
CA TYR A 119 9.04 11.36 15.00
C TYR A 119 9.18 12.89 14.99
N PRO A 120 9.16 13.53 13.81
CA PRO A 120 8.96 14.97 13.70
C PRO A 120 7.53 15.33 14.11
N VAL A 121 7.32 16.59 14.46
CA VAL A 121 5.96 17.14 14.50
C VAL A 121 5.37 17.06 13.08
N PRO A 122 4.18 16.45 12.89
CA PRO A 122 3.56 16.33 11.57
C PRO A 122 3.31 17.69 10.92
N ASP A 123 3.55 17.81 9.61
CA ASP A 123 3.07 18.93 8.81
C ASP A 123 1.68 18.58 8.26
N PRO A 124 0.60 19.31 8.62
CA PRO A 124 -0.74 19.01 8.12
C PRO A 124 -0.87 19.02 6.60
N ARG A 125 0.03 19.71 5.90
CA ARG A 125 0.05 19.73 4.43
C ARG A 125 0.59 18.43 3.84
N PHE A 126 1.38 17.67 4.61
CA PHE A 126 2.05 16.44 4.18
C PHE A 126 2.14 15.41 5.33
N PRO A 127 1.02 14.81 5.75
CA PRO A 127 0.96 13.98 6.95
C PRO A 127 1.82 12.70 6.89
N PHE A 128 2.24 12.28 5.69
CA PHE A 128 3.08 11.10 5.45
C PHE A 128 4.57 11.43 5.28
N LEU A 129 4.96 12.70 5.45
CA LEU A 129 6.31 13.19 5.19
C LEU A 129 7.06 13.50 6.49
N GLY A 130 8.19 12.84 6.70
CA GLY A 130 8.99 13.01 7.90
C GLY A 130 9.98 11.87 8.06
N VAL A 131 11.20 12.19 8.48
CA VAL A 131 12.18 11.16 8.82
C VAL A 131 11.91 10.66 10.23
N HIS A 132 11.68 9.36 10.38
CA HIS A 132 11.49 8.72 11.67
C HIS A 132 12.75 7.95 12.06
N PHE A 133 12.94 7.74 13.36
CA PHE A 133 13.87 6.76 13.87
C PHE A 133 13.03 5.62 14.46
N THR A 134 13.17 4.43 13.90
CA THR A 134 12.31 3.30 14.23
C THR A 134 13.16 2.10 14.60
N PRO A 135 13.29 1.79 15.91
CA PRO A 135 13.84 0.52 16.36
C PRO A 135 13.05 -0.64 15.76
N ARG A 136 13.72 -1.74 15.46
CA ARG A 136 13.10 -2.94 14.89
C ARG A 136 13.22 -4.09 15.89
N MET A 137 12.38 -5.11 15.68
CA MET A 137 12.36 -6.31 16.52
C MET A 137 13.69 -7.07 16.52
N ASP A 138 14.51 -6.90 15.48
CA ASP A 138 15.85 -7.51 15.35
C ASP A 138 16.98 -6.62 15.93
N GLY A 139 16.65 -5.51 16.57
CA GLY A 139 17.62 -4.55 17.12
C GLY A 139 18.21 -3.57 16.11
N SER A 140 17.90 -3.70 14.81
CA SER A 140 18.26 -2.67 13.83
C SER A 140 17.45 -1.39 14.05
N VAL A 141 17.98 -0.23 13.63
CA VAL A 141 17.27 1.05 13.69
C VAL A 141 17.16 1.62 12.29
N TRP A 142 15.94 1.77 11.81
CA TRP A 142 15.66 2.32 10.49
C TRP A 142 15.40 3.81 10.57
N LEU A 143 15.89 4.54 9.58
CA LEU A 143 15.79 5.99 9.49
C LEU A 143 15.01 6.38 8.22
N GLY A 144 13.98 7.19 8.37
CA GLY A 144 13.13 7.63 7.25
C GLY A 144 11.65 7.23 7.45
N PRO A 145 10.90 6.98 6.37
CA PRO A 145 11.33 7.05 4.98
C PRO A 145 11.39 8.50 4.45
N ASN A 146 12.07 8.72 3.34
CA ASN A 146 11.76 9.87 2.47
C ASN A 146 10.45 9.61 1.69
N ALA A 147 10.01 10.53 0.83
CA ALA A 147 8.93 10.23 -0.12
C ALA A 147 9.26 10.76 -1.51
N VAL A 148 9.44 9.85 -2.46
CA VAL A 148 9.69 10.16 -3.87
C VAL A 148 8.69 9.44 -4.76
N LEU A 149 8.31 10.06 -5.86
CA LEU A 149 7.45 9.42 -6.86
C LEU A 149 8.19 8.20 -7.45
N ALA A 150 7.54 7.05 -7.48
CA ALA A 150 8.05 5.86 -8.15
C ALA A 150 7.57 5.81 -9.60
N PHE A 151 8.42 5.38 -10.53
CA PHE A 151 8.07 5.21 -11.95
C PHE A 151 7.62 3.79 -12.30
N LYS A 152 7.36 2.99 -11.27
CA LYS A 152 6.79 1.64 -11.33
C LYS A 152 6.00 1.43 -10.04
N ARG A 153 4.85 0.76 -10.11
CA ARG A 153 4.02 0.46 -8.92
C ARG A 153 4.80 -0.33 -7.87
N GLU A 154 5.55 -1.33 -8.31
CA GLU A 154 6.52 -2.07 -7.51
C GLU A 154 7.95 -1.57 -7.77
N GLY A 155 8.15 -0.26 -7.73
CA GLY A 155 9.46 0.37 -7.93
C GLY A 155 10.25 0.45 -6.64
N TYR A 156 10.76 -0.67 -6.13
CA TYR A 156 11.51 -0.73 -4.87
C TYR A 156 12.97 -0.26 -5.00
N LYS A 157 13.48 -0.12 -6.22
CA LYS A 157 14.83 0.41 -6.49
C LYS A 157 14.77 1.79 -7.15
N LEU A 158 15.87 2.53 -7.03
CA LEU A 158 16.06 3.85 -7.65
C LEU A 158 15.79 3.87 -9.16
N TYR A 159 16.17 2.81 -9.87
CA TYR A 159 16.09 2.71 -11.32
C TYR A 159 14.96 1.80 -11.80
N ASP A 160 14.08 1.34 -10.91
CA ASP A 160 12.92 0.55 -11.34
C ASP A 160 11.96 1.45 -12.13
N PHE A 161 11.73 1.05 -13.37
CA PHE A 161 10.94 1.82 -14.33
C PHE A 161 9.98 0.90 -15.08
N SER A 162 8.75 1.37 -15.28
CA SER A 162 7.75 0.73 -16.12
C SER A 162 7.17 1.78 -17.06
N ALA A 163 7.36 1.61 -18.36
CA ALA A 163 6.83 2.55 -19.35
C ALA A 163 5.30 2.67 -19.24
N ARG A 164 4.61 1.55 -18.95
CA ARG A 164 3.16 1.52 -18.74
C ARG A 164 2.77 2.36 -17.52
N ASP A 165 3.43 2.17 -16.38
CA ASP A 165 3.09 2.90 -15.14
C ASP A 165 3.48 4.37 -15.24
N PHE A 166 4.59 4.67 -15.89
CA PHE A 166 5.04 6.03 -16.14
C PHE A 166 4.07 6.81 -17.02
N LEU A 167 3.66 6.25 -18.16
CA LEU A 167 2.68 6.90 -19.05
C LEU A 167 1.33 7.04 -18.35
N ASP A 168 0.91 6.03 -17.58
CA ASP A 168 -0.32 6.06 -16.77
C ASP A 168 -0.28 7.18 -15.71
N ALA A 169 0.86 7.38 -15.05
CA ALA A 169 1.04 8.47 -14.09
C ALA A 169 1.07 9.85 -14.78
N VAL A 170 1.86 10.00 -15.84
CA VAL A 170 2.05 11.27 -16.57
C VAL A 170 0.80 11.70 -17.33
N ALA A 171 -0.02 10.78 -17.82
CA ALA A 171 -1.28 11.11 -18.49
C ALA A 171 -2.38 11.56 -17.51
N TYR A 172 -2.18 11.41 -16.19
CA TYR A 172 -3.19 11.70 -15.19
C TYR A 172 -3.12 13.14 -14.69
N SER A 173 -4.20 13.89 -14.88
CA SER A 173 -4.29 15.30 -14.47
C SER A 173 -4.13 15.51 -12.96
N GLY A 174 -4.65 14.57 -12.15
CA GLY A 174 -4.53 14.65 -10.70
C GLY A 174 -3.08 14.68 -10.22
N LEU A 175 -2.19 13.92 -10.87
CA LEU A 175 -0.76 13.93 -10.53
C LEU A 175 -0.13 15.29 -10.80
N TRP A 176 -0.44 15.91 -11.95
CA TRP A 176 0.09 17.23 -12.28
C TRP A 176 -0.41 18.29 -11.31
N ASN A 177 -1.69 18.25 -10.94
CA ASN A 177 -2.25 19.15 -9.93
C ASN A 177 -1.52 19.01 -8.59
N LEU A 178 -1.26 17.78 -8.15
CA LEU A 178 -0.49 17.50 -6.93
C LEU A 178 0.95 18.03 -7.03
N VAL A 179 1.65 17.75 -8.13
CA VAL A 179 3.05 18.16 -8.34
C VAL A 179 3.18 19.68 -8.41
N LEU A 180 2.31 20.36 -9.17
CA LEU A 180 2.36 21.81 -9.34
C LEU A 180 2.09 22.54 -8.02
N ARG A 181 1.15 22.04 -7.21
CA ARG A 181 0.88 22.59 -5.86
C ARG A 181 2.06 22.42 -4.91
N ASN A 182 2.89 21.38 -5.11
CA ASN A 182 3.91 20.94 -4.15
C ASN A 182 5.33 20.85 -4.73
N ILE A 183 5.63 21.61 -5.79
CA ILE A 183 6.86 21.46 -6.58
C ILE A 183 8.13 21.68 -5.75
N SER A 184 8.13 22.69 -4.88
CA SER A 184 9.26 22.99 -4.00
C SER A 184 9.57 21.83 -3.06
N TYR A 185 8.54 21.13 -2.60
CA TYR A 185 8.66 19.97 -1.73
C TYR A 185 9.15 18.75 -2.48
N GLY A 186 8.57 18.47 -3.66
CA GLY A 186 9.02 17.35 -4.51
C GLY A 186 10.50 17.44 -4.89
N VAL A 187 10.98 18.64 -5.24
CA VAL A 187 12.40 18.89 -5.53
C VAL A 187 13.26 18.67 -4.28
N SER A 188 12.80 19.12 -3.11
CA SER A 188 13.54 18.94 -1.85
C SER A 188 13.66 17.46 -1.46
N GLU A 189 12.60 16.67 -1.63
CA GLU A 189 12.63 15.22 -1.38
C GLU A 189 13.52 14.49 -2.38
N MET A 190 13.45 14.84 -3.67
CA MET A 190 14.34 14.26 -4.69
C MET A 190 15.81 14.55 -4.37
N TYR A 191 16.12 15.80 -3.99
CA TYR A 191 17.45 16.17 -3.54
C TYR A 191 17.89 15.33 -2.33
N ARG A 192 17.02 15.14 -1.32
CA ARG A 192 17.32 14.29 -0.16
C ARG A 192 17.49 12.81 -0.52
N ALA A 193 16.78 12.30 -1.51
CA ALA A 193 16.92 10.92 -1.97
C ALA A 193 18.29 10.69 -2.66
N CYS A 194 18.71 11.62 -3.52
CA CYS A 194 19.97 11.55 -4.23
C CYS A 194 21.19 11.81 -3.33
N PHE A 195 21.09 12.79 -2.42
CA PHE A 195 22.20 13.22 -1.58
C PHE A 195 22.05 12.73 -0.14
N LEU A 196 22.79 11.68 0.20
CA LEU A 196 22.82 11.10 1.55
C LEU A 196 23.15 12.15 2.63
N SER A 197 24.05 13.09 2.33
CA SER A 197 24.41 14.19 3.24
C SER A 197 23.20 15.07 3.60
N ALA A 198 22.29 15.33 2.66
CA ALA A 198 21.10 16.12 2.89
C ALA A 198 20.09 15.38 3.78
N GLN A 199 19.94 14.07 3.59
CA GLN A 199 19.09 13.23 4.44
C GLN A 199 19.64 13.15 5.88
N VAL A 200 20.95 12.94 6.05
CA VAL A 200 21.61 12.95 7.37
C VAL A 200 21.46 14.30 8.06
N LYS A 201 21.58 15.42 7.34
CA LYS A 201 21.37 16.76 7.90
C LYS A 201 19.95 16.96 8.46
N GLN A 202 18.95 16.28 7.91
CA GLN A 202 17.58 16.30 8.46
C GLN A 202 17.49 15.48 9.76
N LEU A 203 18.12 14.32 9.79
CA LEU A 203 18.20 13.45 10.97
C LEU A 203 18.94 14.13 12.14
N GLN A 204 19.98 14.91 11.84
CA GLN A 204 20.75 15.70 12.82
C GLN A 204 19.93 16.75 13.58
N LYS A 205 18.72 17.09 13.12
CA LYS A 205 17.79 17.93 13.91
C LYS A 205 17.30 17.23 15.18
N PHE A 206 17.36 15.90 15.22
CA PHE A 206 16.94 15.08 16.36
C PHE A 206 18.13 14.50 17.10
N ILE A 207 19.13 13.98 16.37
CA ILE A 207 20.34 13.41 16.93
C ILE A 207 21.57 14.06 16.25
N PRO A 208 22.10 15.17 16.79
CA PRO A 208 23.17 15.93 16.16
C PRO A 208 24.46 15.14 15.90
N GLU A 209 24.70 14.09 16.70
CA GLU A 209 25.91 13.25 16.61
C GLU A 209 25.90 12.27 15.43
N VAL A 210 24.74 12.03 14.79
CA VAL A 210 24.66 11.11 13.63
C VAL A 210 25.42 11.71 12.45
N THR A 211 26.31 10.91 11.87
CA THR A 211 27.09 11.27 10.69
C THR A 211 26.80 10.35 9.50
N ILE A 212 27.30 10.72 8.33
CA ILE A 212 27.15 9.91 7.09
C ILE A 212 27.82 8.54 7.26
N SER A 213 28.92 8.45 8.01
CA SER A 213 29.62 7.19 8.27
C SER A 213 28.86 6.26 9.21
N ASP A 214 27.81 6.73 9.89
CA ASP A 214 27.02 5.95 10.84
C ASP A 214 25.81 5.27 10.20
N VAL A 215 25.53 5.56 8.92
CA VAL A 215 24.33 5.09 8.21
C VAL A 215 24.68 4.23 6.99
N LEU A 216 23.81 3.27 6.71
CA LEU A 216 23.83 2.41 5.54
C LEU A 216 22.53 2.63 4.75
N ARG A 217 22.55 2.38 3.43
CA ARG A 217 21.31 2.34 2.64
C ARG A 217 20.48 1.14 3.10
N GLY A 218 19.20 1.39 3.36
CA GLY A 218 18.24 0.39 3.81
C GLY A 218 17.29 -0.05 2.70
N PRO A 219 16.24 -0.80 3.07
CA PRO A 219 15.20 -1.20 2.14
C PRO A 219 14.31 0.00 1.75
N ALA A 220 13.43 -0.22 0.78
CA ALA A 220 12.40 0.72 0.38
C ALA A 220 11.01 0.09 0.51
N GLY A 221 10.01 0.93 0.73
CA GLY A 221 8.59 0.56 0.59
C GLY A 221 7.91 1.46 -0.44
N VAL A 222 6.86 0.97 -1.09
CA VAL A 222 6.05 1.80 -2.01
C VAL A 222 4.63 1.90 -1.46
N ARG A 223 4.18 3.13 -1.25
CA ARG A 223 2.82 3.44 -0.79
C ARG A 223 1.89 3.57 -2.00
N ALA A 224 0.74 2.91 -1.92
CA ALA A 224 -0.37 3.11 -2.84
C ALA A 224 -1.16 4.35 -2.41
N GLN A 225 -0.89 5.50 -3.03
CA GLN A 225 -1.64 6.73 -2.73
C GLN A 225 -2.81 6.86 -3.70
N ALA A 226 -4.04 6.79 -3.17
CA ALA A 226 -5.24 7.08 -3.92
C ALA A 226 -5.36 8.59 -4.15
N LEU A 227 -5.43 8.99 -5.41
CA LEU A 227 -5.45 10.38 -5.85
C LEU A 227 -6.67 10.64 -6.72
N ASP A 228 -7.46 11.65 -6.38
CA ASP A 228 -8.57 12.10 -7.22
C ASP A 228 -8.09 12.93 -8.42
N ARG A 229 -9.02 13.30 -9.31
CA ARG A 229 -8.72 14.05 -10.54
C ARG A 229 -8.21 15.47 -10.29
N ASP A 230 -8.54 16.02 -9.13
CA ASP A 230 -8.15 17.36 -8.69
C ASP A 230 -6.77 17.37 -8.01
N GLY A 231 -6.18 16.20 -7.81
CA GLY A 231 -4.88 16.01 -7.20
C GLY A 231 -4.91 16.02 -5.67
N ASN A 232 -6.07 15.76 -5.08
CA ASN A 232 -6.21 15.57 -3.64
C ASN A 232 -6.02 14.09 -3.30
N LEU A 233 -5.33 13.85 -2.19
CA LEU A 233 -5.19 12.50 -1.64
C LEU A 233 -6.51 12.10 -1.00
N VAL A 234 -6.93 10.88 -1.27
CA VAL A 234 -8.15 10.35 -0.67
C VAL A 234 -7.83 9.89 0.74
N ASP A 235 -8.43 10.57 1.72
CA ASP A 235 -8.16 10.36 3.14
C ASP A 235 -9.05 9.28 3.79
N ASP A 236 -10.08 8.80 3.09
CA ASP A 236 -11.06 7.83 3.60
C ASP A 236 -11.09 6.53 2.77
N PHE A 237 -11.77 5.51 3.29
CA PHE A 237 -12.06 4.28 2.57
C PHE A 237 -12.86 4.55 1.32
N VAL A 238 -12.50 3.84 0.25
CA VAL A 238 -13.28 3.84 -0.98
C VAL A 238 -13.65 2.40 -1.28
N PHE A 239 -14.95 2.14 -1.25
CA PHE A 239 -15.56 0.86 -1.62
C PHE A 239 -16.29 1.01 -2.94
N ASP A 240 -15.93 0.18 -3.92
CA ASP A 240 -16.59 0.16 -5.22
C ASP A 240 -17.15 -1.22 -5.53
N GLY A 241 -18.24 -1.25 -6.30
CA GLY A 241 -18.75 -2.46 -6.96
C GLY A 241 -18.66 -2.26 -8.44
N GLY A 242 -18.28 -3.32 -9.18
CA GLY A 242 -18.22 -3.33 -10.65
C GLY A 242 -19.48 -2.79 -11.32
N THR A 243 -19.47 -2.74 -12.64
CA THR A 243 -20.68 -2.45 -13.41
C THR A 243 -21.28 -3.73 -14.00
N GLY A 244 -22.58 -3.70 -14.32
CA GLY A 244 -23.29 -4.87 -14.85
C GLY A 244 -23.46 -5.99 -13.82
N ASP A 245 -23.70 -7.20 -14.30
CA ASP A 245 -24.09 -8.36 -13.47
C ASP A 245 -23.03 -8.71 -12.42
N ILE A 246 -21.75 -8.61 -12.78
CA ILE A 246 -20.62 -8.87 -11.88
C ILE A 246 -20.55 -7.84 -10.75
N GLY A 247 -21.01 -6.60 -10.97
CA GLY A 247 -20.94 -5.51 -10.00
C GLY A 247 -21.66 -5.80 -8.68
N SER A 248 -22.76 -6.55 -8.75
CA SER A 248 -23.52 -7.01 -7.58
C SER A 248 -22.79 -8.07 -6.75
N ARG A 249 -21.64 -8.57 -7.23
CA ARG A 249 -20.89 -9.70 -6.65
C ARG A 249 -19.45 -9.34 -6.30
N VAL A 250 -19.03 -8.10 -6.51
CA VAL A 250 -17.65 -7.67 -6.26
C VAL A 250 -17.64 -6.48 -5.30
N LEU A 251 -16.74 -6.54 -4.31
CA LEU A 251 -16.38 -5.42 -3.45
C LEU A 251 -14.89 -5.12 -3.62
N HIS A 252 -14.59 -3.95 -4.17
CA HIS A 252 -13.22 -3.45 -4.24
C HIS A 252 -12.91 -2.56 -3.05
N VAL A 253 -11.90 -2.91 -2.27
CA VAL A 253 -11.26 -2.00 -1.30
C VAL A 253 -10.19 -1.21 -2.04
N ARG A 254 -10.53 0.04 -2.38
CA ARG A 254 -9.77 0.88 -3.31
C ARG A 254 -8.69 1.70 -2.62
N ASN A 255 -9.00 2.14 -1.40
CA ASN A 255 -8.12 2.90 -0.54
C ASN A 255 -8.32 2.44 0.89
N ALA A 256 -7.21 2.23 1.61
CA ALA A 256 -7.18 1.93 3.03
C ALA A 256 -6.04 2.78 3.63
N PRO A 257 -6.33 4.02 4.02
CA PRO A 257 -5.30 4.98 4.40
C PRO A 257 -4.63 4.65 5.74
N SER A 258 -3.45 5.22 5.96
CA SER A 258 -2.70 5.06 7.22
C SER A 258 -3.52 5.55 8.43
N PRO A 259 -3.50 4.87 9.60
CA PRO A 259 -2.65 3.72 9.98
C PRO A 259 -3.31 2.35 9.72
N ALA A 260 -3.49 1.99 8.44
CA ALA A 260 -4.09 0.73 8.00
C ALA A 260 -3.45 -0.53 8.59
N ALA A 261 -2.11 -0.58 8.68
CA ALA A 261 -1.43 -1.77 9.18
C ALA A 261 -1.71 -2.01 10.68
N THR A 262 -1.73 -0.95 11.49
CA THR A 262 -2.06 -1.04 12.93
C THR A 262 -3.54 -1.31 13.15
N SER A 263 -4.40 -0.73 12.31
CA SER A 263 -5.86 -0.87 12.41
C SER A 263 -6.41 -2.03 11.58
N SER A 264 -5.56 -2.96 11.13
CA SER A 264 -5.90 -4.00 10.15
C SER A 264 -7.12 -4.83 10.55
N LEU A 265 -7.22 -5.24 11.81
CA LEU A 265 -8.36 -6.04 12.31
C LEU A 265 -9.66 -5.21 12.37
N ALA A 266 -9.58 -3.94 12.76
CA ALA A 266 -10.75 -3.05 12.76
C ALA A 266 -11.23 -2.78 11.33
N ILE A 267 -10.29 -2.62 10.39
CA ILE A 267 -10.58 -2.47 8.97
C ILE A 267 -11.17 -3.76 8.40
N ALA A 268 -10.61 -4.92 8.75
CA ALA A 268 -11.15 -6.21 8.31
C ALA A 268 -12.60 -6.40 8.78
N LYS A 269 -12.92 -5.99 10.01
CA LYS A 269 -14.30 -5.97 10.50
C LYS A 269 -15.19 -5.05 9.67
N MET A 270 -14.77 -3.82 9.39
CA MET A 270 -15.52 -2.89 8.53
C MET A 270 -15.78 -3.47 7.13
N VAL A 271 -14.77 -4.13 6.55
CA VAL A 271 -14.90 -4.79 5.25
C VAL A 271 -15.87 -5.97 5.34
N ALA A 272 -15.81 -6.79 6.39
CA ALA A 272 -16.73 -7.90 6.61
C ALA A 272 -18.19 -7.41 6.75
N ASP A 273 -18.42 -6.39 7.57
CA ASP A 273 -19.75 -5.78 7.75
C ASP A 273 -20.31 -5.26 6.40
N GLU A 274 -19.46 -4.65 5.56
CA GLU A 274 -19.84 -4.20 4.21
C GLU A 274 -20.14 -5.36 3.26
N VAL A 275 -19.37 -6.46 3.35
CA VAL A 275 -19.59 -7.68 2.57
C VAL A 275 -20.94 -8.31 2.91
N GLU A 276 -21.25 -8.49 4.20
CA GLU A 276 -22.53 -9.01 4.68
C GLU A 276 -23.70 -8.14 4.19
N ARG A 277 -23.58 -6.82 4.37
CA ARG A 277 -24.60 -5.86 3.94
C ARG A 277 -24.82 -5.88 2.42
N ARG A 278 -23.75 -5.96 1.63
CA ARG A 278 -23.81 -5.84 0.17
C ARG A 278 -24.30 -7.12 -0.49
N PHE A 279 -23.93 -8.27 0.05
CA PHE A 279 -24.24 -9.58 -0.55
C PHE A 279 -25.38 -10.33 0.16
N GLY A 280 -25.85 -9.84 1.31
CA GLY A 280 -26.95 -10.45 2.06
C GLY A 280 -26.58 -11.80 2.67
N LEU A 281 -25.35 -11.90 3.20
CA LEU A 281 -24.80 -13.09 3.86
C LEU A 281 -25.18 -13.16 5.33
#